data_AF-T0RWX6-F1
#
_entry.id   AF-T0RWX6-F1
#
_cell.length_a   1.000
_cell.length_b   1.000
_cell.length_c   1.000
_cell.angle_alpha   90.00
_cell.angle_beta   90.00
_cell.angle_gamma   90.00
#
_symmetry.space_group_name_H-M   'P 1'
#
loop_
_entity.id
_entity.type
_entity.pdbx_description
1 polymer ?
#
loop_
_entity_poly.entity_id
_entity_poly.type
_entity_poly.pdbx_seq_one_letter_code
_entity_poly.pdbx_strand_id
1 'polypeptide(L)'
;MKICCFHECTNASMDDGSFKCFFHRNRSMCSIAECWNQVYARGLCVGHGGRKSCEFPNCVGKARSGQFCTRHNARLEAKRMCEVPDCPRVAHRKGKCTRHGGGRLCQVDDCKILARKGGYCWTHTKQLLQEALATML
;
A
#
# COMPACT_ATOMS: atom_id res chain seq x y z
N MET A 1 -28.64 -8.04 19.25
CA MET A 1 -27.26 -7.57 18.99
C MET A 1 -27.28 -6.71 17.75
N LYS A 2 -26.84 -5.45 17.83
CA LYS A 2 -26.77 -4.56 16.66
C LYS A 2 -25.46 -4.83 15.91
N ILE A 3 -25.52 -4.90 14.58
CA ILE A 3 -24.36 -5.11 13.71
C ILE A 3 -23.84 -3.75 13.25
N CYS A 4 -22.54 -3.65 13.00
CA CYS A 4 -21.92 -2.45 12.48
C CYS A 4 -22.59 -1.97 11.18
N CYS A 5 -22.84 -0.67 11.07
CA CYS A 5 -23.50 -0.05 9.94
C CYS A 5 -22.70 -0.02 8.64
N PHE A 6 -21.44 -0.46 8.62
CA PHE A 6 -20.64 -0.47 7.39
C PHE A 6 -21.01 -1.68 6.52
N HIS A 7 -21.10 -1.47 5.21
CA HIS A 7 -21.42 -2.52 4.24
C HIS A 7 -20.52 -3.76 4.45
N GLU A 8 -21.13 -4.95 4.51
CA GLU A 8 -20.47 -6.26 4.73
C GLU A 8 -19.72 -6.42 6.06
N CYS A 9 -19.85 -5.48 7.01
CA CYS A 9 -19.25 -5.66 8.33
C CYS A 9 -20.13 -6.57 9.20
N THR A 10 -19.57 -7.68 9.65
CA THR A 10 -20.27 -8.65 10.53
C THR A 10 -19.99 -8.41 12.02
N ASN A 11 -19.14 -7.44 12.36
CA ASN A 11 -18.80 -7.13 13.75
C ASN A 11 -19.99 -6.49 14.48
N ALA A 12 -20.15 -6.81 15.76
CA ALA A 12 -21.10 -6.14 16.64
C ALA A 12 -20.80 -4.64 16.75
N SER A 13 -21.85 -3.81 16.80
CA SER A 13 -21.71 -2.40 17.13
C SER A 13 -21.31 -2.22 18.61
N MET A 14 -20.74 -1.08 18.93
CA MET A 14 -20.44 -0.70 20.31
C MET A 14 -21.73 -0.48 21.10
N ASP A 15 -21.63 -0.57 22.42
CA ASP A 15 -22.72 -0.42 23.41
C ASP A 15 -22.96 1.04 23.83
N ASP A 16 -22.13 1.96 23.36
CA ASP A 16 -22.20 3.42 23.57
C ASP A 16 -23.30 4.12 22.73
N GLY A 17 -24.22 3.36 22.13
CA GLY A 17 -25.23 3.88 21.20
C GLY A 17 -24.72 4.12 19.78
N SER A 18 -23.44 3.88 19.51
CA SER A 18 -22.88 3.94 18.17
C SER A 18 -23.36 2.79 17.29
N PHE A 19 -23.59 3.07 16.01
CA PHE A 19 -23.84 2.04 15.01
C PHE A 19 -22.53 1.45 14.44
N LYS A 20 -21.37 1.83 14.97
CA LYS A 20 -20.05 1.36 14.50
C LYS A 20 -19.48 0.33 15.45
N CYS A 21 -18.70 -0.62 14.92
CA CYS A 21 -17.87 -1.51 15.74
C CYS A 21 -16.58 -0.81 16.18
N PHE A 22 -15.85 -1.40 17.13
CA PHE A 22 -14.59 -0.88 17.63
C PHE A 22 -13.55 -0.64 16.52
N PHE A 23 -13.49 -1.51 15.50
CA PHE A 23 -12.58 -1.37 14.35
C PHE A 23 -12.93 -0.17 13.43
N HIS A 24 -14.20 0.23 13.44
CA HIS A 24 -14.74 1.29 12.62
C HIS A 24 -15.01 2.60 13.37
N ARG A 25 -14.70 2.69 14.68
CA ARG A 25 -15.02 3.85 15.53
C ARG A 25 -14.60 5.21 14.95
N ASN A 26 -13.41 5.26 14.31
CA ASN A 26 -12.85 6.48 13.73
C ASN A 26 -13.08 6.60 12.21
N ARG A 27 -13.91 5.75 11.63
CA ARG A 27 -14.18 5.75 10.18
C ARG A 27 -15.47 6.49 9.90
N SER A 28 -15.44 7.38 8.91
CA SER A 28 -16.63 8.09 8.45
C SER A 28 -17.35 7.32 7.35
N MET A 29 -18.68 7.45 7.33
CA MET A 29 -19.54 6.93 6.26
C MET A 29 -19.60 7.92 5.10
N CYS A 30 -19.77 7.39 3.90
CA CYS A 30 -20.01 8.18 2.70
C CYS A 30 -21.20 9.13 2.89
N SER A 31 -21.08 10.35 2.38
CA SER A 31 -22.11 11.39 2.52
C SER A 31 -23.31 11.21 1.59
N ILE A 32 -23.24 10.29 0.62
CA ILE A 32 -24.39 9.95 -0.21
C ILE A 32 -25.40 9.16 0.62
N ALA A 33 -26.67 9.55 0.55
CA ALA A 33 -27.77 8.88 1.24
C ALA A 33 -27.74 7.38 0.98
N GLU A 34 -28.04 6.60 2.03
CA GLU A 34 -28.09 5.13 1.98
C GLU A 34 -26.77 4.45 1.54
N CYS A 35 -25.64 5.16 1.61
CA CYS A 35 -24.33 4.59 1.34
C CYS A 35 -23.58 4.24 2.63
N TRP A 36 -23.54 2.95 2.94
CA TRP A 36 -22.84 2.41 4.10
C TRP A 36 -21.34 2.15 3.88
N ASN A 37 -20.77 2.67 2.79
CA ASN A 37 -19.35 2.50 2.52
C ASN A 37 -18.49 3.53 3.27
N GLN A 38 -17.25 3.15 3.55
CA GLN A 38 -16.28 4.04 4.16
C GLN A 38 -15.85 5.18 3.22
N VAL A 39 -15.72 6.38 3.78
CA VAL A 39 -15.12 7.52 3.11
C VAL A 39 -13.69 7.20 2.71
N TYR A 40 -13.38 7.44 1.43
CA TYR A 40 -12.01 7.43 0.93
C TYR A 40 -11.40 8.83 1.01
N ALA A 41 -12.09 9.83 0.46
CA ALA A 41 -11.69 11.24 0.51
C ALA A 41 -12.89 12.14 0.23
N ARG A 42 -12.84 13.42 0.66
CA ARG A 42 -13.87 14.44 0.40
C ARG A 42 -15.29 14.01 0.83
N GLY A 43 -15.40 13.24 1.92
CA GLY A 43 -16.70 12.72 2.40
C GLY A 43 -17.30 11.60 1.56
N LEU A 44 -16.62 11.13 0.50
CA LEU A 44 -17.18 10.18 -0.46
C LEU A 44 -16.38 8.86 -0.48
N CYS A 45 -17.08 7.75 -0.72
CA CYS A 45 -16.45 6.44 -0.95
C CYS A 45 -15.86 6.35 -2.36
N VAL A 46 -15.16 5.25 -2.68
CA VAL A 46 -14.55 5.05 -4.01
C VAL A 46 -15.61 5.00 -5.13
N GLY A 47 -16.79 4.44 -4.86
CA GLY A 47 -17.90 4.37 -5.81
C GLY A 47 -18.52 5.73 -6.10
N HIS A 48 -18.65 6.57 -5.07
CA HIS A 48 -19.29 7.89 -5.15
C HIS A 48 -18.30 9.04 -5.38
N GLY A 49 -17.15 8.79 -6.02
CA GLY A 49 -16.25 9.87 -6.44
C GLY A 49 -15.20 10.32 -5.40
N GLY A 50 -15.06 9.61 -4.29
CA GLY A 50 -13.92 9.78 -3.37
C GLY A 50 -12.58 9.55 -4.08
N ARG A 51 -12.56 8.70 -5.11
CA ARG A 51 -11.40 8.45 -5.96
C ARG A 51 -11.68 8.81 -7.41
N LYS A 52 -10.77 9.57 -8.03
CA LYS A 52 -10.85 9.96 -9.45
C LYS A 52 -10.95 8.72 -10.36
N SER A 53 -11.75 8.82 -11.40
CA SER A 53 -11.77 7.84 -12.49
C SER A 53 -10.51 7.97 -13.35
N CYS A 54 -10.18 6.92 -14.09
CA CYS A 54 -9.12 6.98 -15.08
C CYS A 54 -9.57 7.84 -16.27
N GLU A 55 -8.78 8.83 -16.65
CA GLU A 55 -9.08 9.71 -17.81
C GLU A 55 -8.75 9.07 -19.17
N PHE A 56 -8.39 7.78 -19.19
CA PHE A 56 -8.10 7.06 -20.43
C PHE A 56 -9.42 6.65 -21.10
N PRO A 57 -9.59 6.86 -22.41
CA PRO A 57 -10.84 6.55 -23.12
C PRO A 57 -11.35 5.14 -22.82
N ASN A 58 -12.65 5.04 -22.51
CA ASN A 58 -13.35 3.78 -22.21
C ASN A 58 -12.80 2.97 -21.02
N CYS A 59 -11.98 3.56 -20.16
CA CYS A 59 -11.47 2.87 -18.98
C CYS A 59 -12.41 3.01 -17.78
N VAL A 60 -12.94 1.88 -17.29
CA VAL A 60 -13.73 1.83 -16.04
C VAL A 60 -12.89 1.82 -14.76
N GLY A 61 -11.56 1.90 -14.89
CA GLY A 61 -10.62 1.87 -13.77
C GLY A 61 -10.61 3.18 -12.96
N LYS A 62 -10.11 3.11 -11.73
CA LYS A 62 -9.88 4.30 -10.88
C LYS A 62 -8.43 4.75 -10.94
N ALA A 63 -8.19 6.05 -11.00
CA ALA A 63 -6.85 6.62 -11.02
C ALA A 63 -6.07 6.22 -9.76
N ARG A 64 -4.78 5.88 -9.90
CA ARG A 64 -3.93 5.50 -8.75
C ARG A 64 -3.13 6.68 -8.22
N SER A 65 -2.53 7.43 -9.13
CA SER A 65 -1.80 8.67 -8.88
C SER A 65 -1.95 9.54 -10.12
N GLY A 66 -2.20 10.83 -9.95
CA GLY A 66 -2.58 11.71 -11.06
C GLY A 66 -3.94 11.30 -11.66
N GLN A 67 -3.98 11.26 -12.99
CA GLN A 67 -5.24 11.15 -13.77
C GLN A 67 -5.53 9.72 -14.27
N PHE A 68 -4.59 8.79 -14.16
CA PHE A 68 -4.70 7.47 -14.79
C PHE A 68 -4.61 6.31 -13.79
N CYS A 69 -5.24 5.19 -14.14
CA CYS A 69 -5.13 3.94 -13.40
C CYS A 69 -3.72 3.33 -13.58
N THR A 70 -3.39 2.27 -12.84
CA THR A 70 -2.08 1.62 -12.93
C THR A 70 -1.74 1.08 -14.33
N ARG A 71 -2.74 0.78 -15.16
CA ARG A 71 -2.54 0.33 -16.55
C ARG A 71 -2.27 1.47 -17.52
N HIS A 72 -2.81 2.66 -17.24
CA HIS A 72 -2.77 3.81 -18.16
C HIS A 72 -1.89 4.95 -17.64
N ASN A 73 -1.31 4.80 -16.45
CA ASN A 73 -0.37 5.77 -15.93
C ASN A 73 0.98 5.55 -16.62
N ALA A 74 1.18 6.23 -17.76
CA ALA A 74 2.41 6.17 -18.56
C ALA A 74 3.67 6.60 -17.79
N ARG A 75 3.52 7.31 -16.65
CA ARG A 75 4.63 7.64 -15.75
C ARG A 75 5.06 6.49 -14.84
N LEU A 76 4.34 5.37 -14.83
CA LEU A 76 4.93 4.12 -14.39
C LEU A 76 5.90 3.72 -15.48
N GLU A 77 7.11 4.30 -15.40
CA GLU A 77 8.23 4.07 -16.30
C GLU A 77 8.17 2.63 -16.80
N ALA A 78 8.07 2.46 -18.14
CA ALA A 78 8.21 1.16 -18.75
C ALA A 78 9.37 0.46 -18.03
N LYS A 79 9.07 -0.65 -17.34
CA LYS A 79 9.99 -1.25 -16.37
C LYS A 79 11.34 -1.40 -17.06
N ARG A 80 12.32 -0.58 -16.66
CA ARG A 80 13.64 -0.57 -17.29
C ARG A 80 14.21 -1.97 -17.17
N MET A 81 14.72 -2.52 -18.25
CA MET A 81 15.30 -3.87 -18.25
C MET A 81 16.75 -3.81 -17.75
N CYS A 82 17.24 -4.93 -17.25
CA CYS A 82 18.62 -5.06 -16.81
C CYS A 82 19.58 -4.84 -17.99
N GLU A 83 20.56 -3.95 -17.82
CA GLU A 83 21.55 -3.59 -18.85
C GLU A 83 22.55 -4.70 -19.20
N VAL A 84 22.59 -5.78 -18.40
CA VAL A 84 23.41 -6.96 -18.72
C VAL A 84 22.83 -7.67 -19.95
N PRO A 85 23.65 -7.94 -20.99
CA PRO A 85 23.20 -8.63 -22.20
C PRO A 85 22.45 -9.92 -21.90
N ASP A 86 21.39 -10.19 -22.67
CA ASP A 86 20.53 -11.38 -22.53
C ASP A 86 19.85 -11.53 -21.15
N CYS A 87 19.72 -10.46 -20.37
CA CYS A 87 19.02 -10.51 -19.09
C CYS A 87 17.55 -10.06 -19.21
N PRO A 88 16.55 -10.97 -19.15
CA PRO A 88 15.14 -10.60 -19.26
C PRO A 88 14.56 -10.02 -17.96
N ARG A 89 15.41 -9.65 -16.99
CA ARG A 89 14.96 -9.19 -15.66
C ARG A 89 14.84 -7.69 -15.60
N VAL A 90 13.89 -7.22 -14.81
CA VAL A 90 13.69 -5.79 -14.56
C VAL A 90 14.84 -5.22 -13.73
N ALA A 91 15.33 -4.05 -14.14
CA ALA A 91 16.29 -3.26 -13.41
C ALA A 91 15.63 -2.57 -12.19
N HIS A 92 16.38 -2.47 -11.10
CA HIS A 92 15.92 -1.81 -9.88
C HIS A 92 16.78 -0.59 -9.55
N ARG A 93 18.10 -0.75 -9.51
CA ARG A 93 19.07 0.33 -9.31
C ARG A 93 20.25 0.12 -10.23
N LYS A 94 20.94 1.22 -10.54
CA LYS A 94 22.16 1.22 -11.37
C LYS A 94 21.96 0.49 -12.71
N GLY A 95 20.76 0.54 -13.29
CA GLY A 95 20.44 -0.17 -14.54
C GLY A 95 20.40 -1.70 -14.45
N LYS A 96 20.55 -2.29 -13.26
CA LYS A 96 20.73 -3.75 -13.11
C LYS A 96 19.61 -4.39 -12.30
N CYS A 97 19.37 -5.69 -12.51
CA CYS A 97 18.46 -6.49 -11.69
C CYS A 97 19.12 -6.90 -10.37
N THR A 98 18.37 -7.50 -9.44
CA THR A 98 18.89 -7.94 -8.13
C THR A 98 20.07 -8.91 -8.23
N ARG A 99 20.11 -9.79 -9.24
CA ARG A 99 21.22 -10.74 -9.47
C ARG A 99 22.46 -10.10 -10.06
N HIS A 100 22.30 -8.97 -10.77
CA HIS A 100 23.41 -8.25 -11.39
C HIS A 100 23.79 -6.99 -10.62
N GLY A 101 23.45 -6.88 -9.32
CA GLY A 101 23.88 -5.77 -8.47
C GLY A 101 22.94 -4.56 -8.41
N GLY A 102 21.69 -4.70 -8.89
CA GLY A 102 20.63 -3.72 -8.68
C GLY A 102 19.95 -3.80 -7.32
N GLY A 103 20.30 -4.81 -6.51
CA GLY A 103 19.92 -4.90 -5.11
C GLY A 103 20.87 -4.12 -4.22
N ARG A 104 20.40 -3.68 -3.04
CA ARG A 104 21.29 -3.28 -1.95
C ARG A 104 21.47 -4.48 -1.04
N LEU A 105 22.70 -4.76 -0.62
CA LEU A 105 22.97 -5.74 0.43
C LEU A 105 22.63 -5.15 1.79
N CYS A 106 22.45 -6.03 2.76
CA CYS A 106 22.34 -5.67 4.17
C CYS A 106 23.59 -4.90 4.60
N GLN A 107 23.42 -3.89 5.44
CA GLN A 107 24.52 -3.07 5.97
C GLN A 107 25.26 -3.71 7.16
N VAL A 108 24.74 -4.81 7.72
CA VAL A 108 25.49 -5.60 8.70
C VAL A 108 26.66 -6.28 8.02
N ASP A 109 27.84 -6.18 8.64
CA ASP A 109 29.08 -6.74 8.14
C ASP A 109 28.95 -8.24 7.83
N ASP A 110 29.57 -8.66 6.73
CA ASP A 110 29.53 -10.00 6.14
C ASP A 110 28.12 -10.54 5.78
N CYS A 111 27.05 -9.73 5.88
CA CYS A 111 25.72 -10.16 5.47
C CYS A 111 25.49 -9.98 3.96
N LYS A 112 25.51 -11.09 3.22
CA LYS A 112 25.30 -11.12 1.76
C LYS A 112 23.81 -11.14 1.33
N ILE A 113 22.89 -10.97 2.29
CA ILE A 113 21.44 -10.97 2.03
C ILE A 113 20.99 -9.59 1.56
N LEU A 114 20.03 -9.54 0.64
CA LEU A 114 19.45 -8.27 0.17
C LEU A 114 18.72 -7.52 1.29
N ALA A 115 19.00 -6.23 1.38
CA ALA A 115 18.28 -5.29 2.23
C ALA A 115 16.81 -5.17 1.79
N ARG A 116 15.91 -5.11 2.78
CA ARG A 116 14.46 -5.04 2.61
C ARG A 116 13.89 -3.76 3.19
N LYS A 117 14.34 -3.35 4.38
CA LYS A 117 13.87 -2.13 5.06
C LYS A 117 15.05 -1.43 5.73
N GLY A 118 15.15 -0.11 5.58
CA GLY A 118 16.14 0.72 6.27
C GLY A 118 17.61 0.36 6.00
N GLY A 119 17.92 -0.37 4.91
CA GLY A 119 19.28 -0.85 4.62
C GLY A 119 19.61 -2.24 5.18
N TYR A 120 18.66 -2.91 5.85
CA TYR A 120 18.87 -4.21 6.49
C TYR A 120 17.98 -5.30 5.91
N CYS A 121 18.42 -6.56 5.97
CA CYS A 121 17.59 -7.72 5.64
C CYS A 121 16.49 -7.92 6.70
N TRP A 122 15.54 -8.83 6.46
CA TRP A 122 14.46 -9.08 7.42
C TRP A 122 14.95 -9.51 8.80
N THR A 123 15.97 -10.36 8.85
CA THR A 123 16.58 -10.85 10.11
C THR A 123 17.22 -9.70 10.88
N HIS A 124 18.15 -8.97 10.26
CA HIS A 124 18.82 -7.84 10.91
C HIS A 124 17.87 -6.68 11.23
N THR A 125 16.80 -6.46 10.44
CA THR A 125 15.77 -5.46 10.80
C THR A 125 15.09 -5.81 12.13
N LYS A 126 14.82 -7.10 12.38
CA LYS A 126 14.20 -7.54 13.65
C LYS A 126 15.18 -7.46 14.81
N GLN A 127 16.41 -7.93 14.62
CA GLN A 127 17.45 -7.88 15.65
C GLN A 127 17.72 -6.44 16.10
N LEU A 128 17.95 -5.52 15.16
CA LEU A 128 18.16 -4.10 15.48
C LEU A 128 16.96 -3.47 16.18
N LEU A 129 15.73 -3.85 15.81
CA LEU A 129 14.53 -3.37 16.50
C LEU A 129 14.46 -3.91 17.94
N GLN A 130 14.81 -5.17 18.16
CA GLN A 130 14.84 -5.78 19.49
C GLN A 130 15.92 -5.14 20.37
N GLU A 131 17.11 -4.89 19.82
CA GLU A 131 18.20 -4.19 20.51
C GLU A 131 17.82 -2.76 20.87
N ALA A 132 17.16 -2.04 19.95
CA ALA A 132 16.67 -0.68 20.21
C ALA A 132 15.60 -0.65 21.31
N LEU A 133 14.72 -1.64 21.37
CA LEU A 133 13.71 -1.74 22.43
C LEU A 133 14.34 -2.14 23.77
N ALA A 134 15.35 -3.01 23.75
CA ALA A 134 16.07 -3.45 24.95
C ALA A 134 16.92 -2.34 25.59
N THR A 135 17.36 -1.35 24.81
CA THR A 135 18.14 -0.19 25.27
C THR A 135 17.28 0.99 25.72
N MET A 136 15.96 0.90 25.56
CA MET A 136 14.97 1.88 26.04
C MET A 136 14.32 1.47 27.37
N LEU A 137 14.79 0.39 27.98
CA LEU A 137 14.46 -0.09 29.32
C LEU A 137 15.64 0.17 30.26
#